data_AF-A0AAE8MM83-F1
#
_entry.id   AF-A0AAE8MM83-F1
#
_cell.length_a   1.000
_cell.length_b   1.000
_cell.length_c   1.000
_cell.angle_alpha   90.00
_cell.angle_beta   90.00
_cell.angle_gamma   90.00
#
_symmetry.space_group_name_H-M   'P 1'
#
loop_
_entity.id
_entity.type
_entity.pdbx_description
1 polymer ?
#
loop_
_entity_poly.entity_id
_entity_poly.type
_entity_poly.pdbx_seq_one_letter_code
_entity_poly.pdbx_strand_id
1 'polypeptide(L)'
;MAWHQPKDIGSRPVAILGGGVLGRRIACTWAFASYNVHVRDPSSEQRLECMQYVDQNLAVYMRKTSSTTVGKVQVFQELRQPLLLDVWLIIEAIPEKLQLKIDSFARLEQLAPQDCILATNSSSFKSSEMLDKVSQETKRRILSMQYYMPPKTMVVELMTDGFTDDDIFPILVARLKETGAFPYVARKESTGLIFNRLWAAVEQEVLTILSEGVSVPEEIDDIWQEIFLKGKIHPCRTMDEVGLDTVAFIEKHYIAERGLSSKHTVDYLKVNYIDQGKLGNKCTAGGLYVVGKPGPVVKSPTLLVFDLGLAAPEPSATTGQVLQLHLNGSEPKPLVTGQAMLNGIDVDRSIGRMFWTAMGVPGAPDGAVYSAKTDGTDTAVVVAPGVVNTPKQLCLDTQHQQVYFCDREGCAVYRCAYDGSELQAIVKRDQADCDVMSWRVGIAVFPSRGKFYWTQKGPSKGGKGRIFCADISGPVGNSRSDITCILDNLPEPIDLHIDEKNDKLYWTDRGEIPHDNSLNSISLNAAGLAVKDSTLGPRPQILCRRFKEAIGLALDSENGGVFVTDLGGFVYCYDIASGQKHVVYENEHRAFTGIVLV
;
A
#
# COMPACT_ATOMS: atom_id res chain seq x y z
N MET A 1 36.11 8.55 -23.56
CA MET A 1 36.22 7.24 -22.85
C MET A 1 34.80 6.80 -22.47
N ALA A 2 34.60 5.57 -21.98
CA ALA A 2 33.31 5.20 -21.40
C ALA A 2 33.11 5.99 -20.09
N TRP A 3 31.93 6.54 -19.84
CA TRP A 3 31.64 7.14 -18.53
C TRP A 3 31.67 6.04 -17.47
N HIS A 4 32.16 6.36 -16.28
CA HIS A 4 32.21 5.44 -15.17
C HIS A 4 31.48 6.05 -13.97
N GLN A 5 30.75 5.19 -13.26
CA GLN A 5 30.01 5.60 -12.07
C GLN A 5 30.95 6.22 -11.01
N PRO A 6 30.57 7.35 -10.38
CA PRO A 6 31.28 7.90 -9.24
C PRO A 6 31.30 6.92 -8.06
N LYS A 7 32.47 6.69 -7.45
CA LYS A 7 32.63 5.71 -6.36
C LYS A 7 32.00 6.16 -5.02
N ASP A 8 31.83 7.47 -4.81
CA ASP A 8 31.44 8.06 -3.52
C ASP A 8 30.15 8.92 -3.60
N ILE A 9 29.14 8.48 -4.36
CA ILE A 9 27.89 9.25 -4.57
C ILE A 9 27.23 9.71 -3.26
N GLY A 10 27.22 8.86 -2.23
CA GLY A 10 26.53 9.16 -0.97
C GLY A 10 27.15 10.29 -0.13
N SER A 11 28.45 10.60 -0.33
CA SER A 11 29.13 11.69 0.40
C SER A 11 29.28 12.96 -0.44
N ARG A 12 29.08 12.84 -1.75
CA ARG A 12 29.20 13.94 -2.73
C ARG A 12 27.92 14.77 -2.80
N PRO A 13 28.02 16.10 -2.90
CA PRO A 13 26.84 16.96 -3.02
C PRO A 13 26.11 16.78 -4.36
N VAL A 14 24.81 17.11 -4.36
CA VAL A 14 24.00 17.38 -5.55
C VAL A 14 23.96 18.89 -5.77
N ALA A 15 24.19 19.37 -7.00
CA ALA A 15 24.09 20.79 -7.31
C ALA A 15 22.82 21.09 -8.12
N ILE A 16 22.12 22.15 -7.73
CA ILE A 16 20.94 22.67 -8.42
C ILE A 16 21.27 24.04 -8.99
N LEU A 17 21.09 24.24 -10.29
CA LEU A 17 21.28 25.53 -10.95
C LEU A 17 19.92 26.21 -11.10
N GLY A 18 19.67 27.24 -10.29
CA GLY A 18 18.39 27.92 -10.15
C GLY A 18 17.79 27.69 -8.76
N GLY A 19 17.56 28.77 -8.01
CA GLY A 19 16.88 28.78 -6.71
C GLY A 19 15.40 29.14 -6.80
N GLY A 20 14.85 29.19 -8.02
CA GLY A 20 13.45 29.47 -8.31
C GLY A 20 12.48 28.44 -7.73
N VAL A 21 11.22 28.51 -8.17
CA VAL A 21 10.11 27.70 -7.61
C VAL A 21 10.42 26.19 -7.65
N LEU A 22 10.87 25.66 -8.79
CA LEU A 22 11.23 24.24 -8.90
C LEU A 22 12.59 23.92 -8.29
N GLY A 23 13.59 24.77 -8.53
CA GLY A 23 14.95 24.55 -8.02
C GLY A 23 15.01 24.33 -6.51
N ARG A 24 14.31 25.17 -5.72
CA ARG A 24 14.26 25.01 -4.25
C ARG A 24 13.55 23.72 -3.80
N ARG A 25 12.57 23.23 -4.57
CA ARG A 25 11.84 21.97 -4.30
C ARG A 25 12.68 20.74 -4.66
N ILE A 26 13.43 20.81 -5.75
CA ILE A 26 14.41 19.78 -6.12
C ILE A 26 15.51 19.73 -5.05
N ALA A 27 15.99 20.89 -4.58
CA ALA A 27 16.96 20.96 -3.48
C ALA A 27 16.43 20.30 -2.20
N CYS A 28 15.18 20.56 -1.82
CA CYS A 28 14.51 19.86 -0.72
C CYS A 28 14.50 18.33 -0.92
N THR A 29 14.09 17.87 -2.11
CA THR A 29 13.98 16.45 -2.44
C THR A 29 15.27 15.68 -2.14
N TRP A 30 16.42 16.24 -2.51
CA TRP A 30 17.73 15.64 -2.24
C TRP A 30 18.21 15.86 -0.80
N ALA A 31 18.07 17.06 -0.25
CA ALA A 31 18.53 17.39 1.10
C ALA A 31 17.87 16.51 2.17
N PHE A 32 16.57 16.27 2.04
CA PHE A 32 15.81 15.45 2.99
C PHE A 32 15.99 13.93 2.78
N ALA A 33 16.80 13.54 1.80
CA ALA A 33 17.32 12.19 1.62
C ALA A 33 18.78 12.06 2.07
N SER A 34 19.24 12.96 2.95
CA SER A 34 20.60 13.05 3.50
C SER A 34 21.70 13.53 2.55
N TYR A 35 21.39 13.93 1.31
CA TYR A 35 22.40 14.45 0.41
C TYR A 35 22.73 15.91 0.73
N ASN A 36 24.01 16.27 0.77
CA ASN A 36 24.37 17.68 0.76
C ASN A 36 23.95 18.31 -0.57
N VAL A 37 23.42 19.53 -0.52
CA VAL A 37 22.90 20.21 -1.70
C VAL A 37 23.51 21.58 -1.85
N HIS A 38 24.06 21.84 -3.03
CA HIS A 38 24.50 23.17 -3.43
C HIS A 38 23.46 23.79 -4.36
N VAL A 39 22.95 24.97 -4.05
CA VAL A 39 22.02 25.69 -4.92
C VAL A 39 22.70 26.95 -5.43
N ARG A 40 22.74 27.14 -6.74
CA ARG A 40 23.30 28.35 -7.35
C ARG A 40 22.18 29.19 -7.95
N ASP A 41 22.10 30.46 -7.58
CA ASP A 41 21.22 31.44 -8.23
C ASP A 41 21.87 32.82 -8.22
N PRO A 42 21.90 33.58 -9.33
CA PRO A 42 22.46 34.93 -9.33
C PRO A 42 21.65 35.93 -8.48
N SER A 43 20.34 35.73 -8.30
CA SER A 43 19.48 36.62 -7.50
C SER A 43 19.63 36.35 -6.00
N SER A 44 19.91 37.39 -5.21
CA SER A 44 19.96 37.29 -3.75
C SER A 44 18.60 36.94 -3.14
N GLU A 45 17.52 37.42 -3.73
CA GLU A 45 16.14 37.13 -3.32
C GLU A 45 15.84 35.64 -3.48
N GLN A 46 16.13 35.05 -4.65
CA GLN A 46 15.88 33.63 -4.89
C GLN A 46 16.73 32.73 -3.97
N ARG A 47 17.97 33.12 -3.66
CA ARG A 47 18.79 32.40 -2.66
C ARG A 47 18.18 32.45 -1.27
N LEU A 48 17.66 33.60 -0.84
CA LEU A 48 17.00 33.75 0.46
C LEU A 48 15.72 32.92 0.53
N GLU A 49 14.86 33.04 -0.48
CA GLU A 49 13.62 32.27 -0.56
C GLU A 49 13.87 30.76 -0.62
N CYS A 50 14.95 30.32 -1.27
CA CYS A 50 15.33 28.91 -1.30
C CYS A 50 15.62 28.40 0.12
N MET A 51 16.43 29.13 0.91
CA MET A 51 16.73 28.76 2.29
C MET A 51 15.46 28.75 3.16
N GLN A 52 14.63 29.79 3.07
CA GLN A 52 13.36 29.86 3.79
C GLN A 52 12.43 28.70 3.44
N TYR A 53 12.33 28.34 2.16
CA TYR A 53 11.51 27.22 1.72
C TYR A 53 12.00 25.90 2.28
N VAL A 54 13.33 25.67 2.28
CA VAL A 54 13.94 24.47 2.89
C VAL A 54 13.57 24.40 4.38
N ASP A 55 13.75 25.48 5.14
CA ASP A 55 13.46 25.52 6.57
C ASP A 55 11.98 25.25 6.88
N GLN A 56 11.07 25.80 6.08
CA GLN A 56 9.62 25.68 6.29
C GLN A 56 9.06 24.30 5.91
N ASN A 57 9.72 23.56 5.02
CA ASN A 57 9.17 22.32 4.44
C ASN A 57 9.82 21.03 4.98
N LEU A 58 10.75 21.14 5.93
CA LEU A 58 11.47 20.04 6.60
C LEU A 58 10.56 18.85 6.93
N ALA A 59 9.52 19.09 7.73
CA ALA A 59 8.64 18.03 8.22
C ALA A 59 7.82 17.33 7.11
N VAL A 60 7.54 18.02 6.00
CA VAL A 60 6.72 17.47 4.91
C VAL A 60 7.53 16.48 4.09
N TYR A 61 8.76 16.85 3.73
CA TYR A 61 9.64 16.01 2.93
C TYR A 61 10.25 14.85 3.72
N MET A 62 10.58 15.04 5.01
CA MET A 62 11.05 13.93 5.85
C MET A 62 10.03 12.79 5.98
N ARG A 63 8.72 13.07 5.87
CA ARG A 63 7.68 12.03 5.82
C ARG A 63 7.62 11.25 4.51
N LYS A 64 8.36 11.69 3.48
CA LYS A 64 8.38 11.08 2.14
C LYS A 64 9.64 10.26 1.89
N THR A 65 10.69 10.44 2.69
CA THR A 65 11.96 9.69 2.56
C THR A 65 12.10 8.66 3.67
N SER A 66 12.99 7.69 3.49
CA SER A 66 13.37 6.73 4.54
C SER A 66 14.48 7.26 5.46
N SER A 67 14.89 8.53 5.29
CA SER A 67 16.02 9.09 6.02
C SER A 67 15.61 9.70 7.36
N THR A 68 16.49 9.55 8.35
CA THR A 68 16.39 10.20 9.67
C THR A 68 17.27 11.45 9.79
N THR A 69 18.09 11.75 8.77
CA THR A 69 19.00 12.90 8.76
C THR A 69 18.73 13.80 7.56
N VAL A 70 19.17 15.06 7.67
CA VAL A 70 19.00 16.06 6.62
C VAL A 70 20.36 16.54 6.19
N GLY A 71 20.60 16.48 4.88
CA GLY A 71 21.81 16.99 4.26
C GLY A 71 21.83 18.51 4.29
N LYS A 72 23.05 19.07 4.26
CA LYS A 72 23.25 20.51 4.36
C LYS A 72 22.93 21.18 3.03
N VAL A 73 22.04 22.18 3.05
CA VAL A 73 21.79 23.06 1.89
C VAL A 73 22.68 24.30 1.98
N GLN A 74 23.42 24.59 0.90
CA GLN A 74 24.26 25.78 0.78
C GLN A 74 23.92 26.53 -0.50
N VAL A 75 23.72 27.86 -0.39
CA VAL A 75 23.39 28.72 -1.53
C VAL A 75 24.60 29.52 -1.99
N PHE A 76 24.72 29.71 -3.31
CA PHE A 76 25.84 30.39 -3.94
C PHE A 76 25.36 31.34 -5.05
N GLN A 77 26.05 32.47 -5.21
CA GLN A 77 25.77 33.42 -6.29
C GLN A 77 26.42 32.98 -7.61
N GLU A 78 27.72 32.68 -7.56
CA GLU A 78 28.54 32.45 -8.75
C GLU A 78 28.72 30.95 -9.04
N LEU A 79 28.66 30.60 -10.33
CA LEU A 79 29.01 29.27 -10.80
C LEU A 79 30.53 29.18 -10.92
N ARG A 80 31.18 28.67 -9.86
CA ARG A 80 32.65 28.56 -9.76
C ARG A 80 33.06 27.19 -9.25
N GLN A 81 34.31 26.81 -9.53
CA GLN A 81 34.84 25.48 -9.25
C GLN A 81 34.64 25.01 -7.79
N PRO A 82 34.83 25.81 -6.73
CA PRO A 82 34.54 25.40 -5.35
C PRO A 82 33.12 24.90 -5.06
N LEU A 83 32.12 25.30 -5.87
CA LEU A 83 30.74 24.80 -5.77
C LEU A 83 30.60 23.41 -6.37
N LEU A 84 31.38 23.13 -7.42
CA LEU A 84 31.27 21.94 -8.25
C LEU A 84 32.33 20.88 -7.92
N LEU A 85 33.35 21.24 -7.13
CA LEU A 85 34.31 20.33 -6.55
C LEU A 85 33.53 19.25 -5.79
N ASP A 86 33.70 18.02 -6.24
CA ASP A 86 33.08 16.80 -5.70
C ASP A 86 31.56 16.67 -5.89
N VAL A 87 30.90 17.47 -6.72
CA VAL A 87 29.49 17.23 -7.07
C VAL A 87 29.37 15.99 -7.96
N TRP A 88 28.43 15.08 -7.67
CA TRP A 88 28.20 13.89 -8.50
C TRP A 88 27.02 14.05 -9.47
N LEU A 89 26.06 14.92 -9.15
CA LEU A 89 24.89 15.21 -9.97
C LEU A 89 24.61 16.72 -10.01
N ILE A 90 24.45 17.27 -11.20
CA ILE A 90 24.02 18.65 -11.43
C ILE A 90 22.66 18.63 -12.10
N ILE A 91 21.70 19.39 -11.58
CA ILE A 91 20.36 19.54 -12.14
C ILE A 91 20.15 21.01 -12.50
N GLU A 92 20.07 21.28 -13.80
CA GLU A 92 19.77 22.58 -14.37
C GLU A 92 18.27 22.87 -14.26
N ALA A 93 17.90 23.95 -13.58
CA ALA A 93 16.53 24.43 -13.35
C ALA A 93 16.44 25.96 -13.48
N ILE A 94 17.11 26.51 -14.50
CA ILE A 94 17.14 27.93 -14.85
C ILE A 94 15.97 28.30 -15.78
N PRO A 95 15.75 29.60 -16.08
CA PRO A 95 14.68 30.03 -16.97
C PRO A 95 14.66 29.32 -18.33
N GLU A 96 13.46 29.15 -18.89
CA GLU A 96 13.20 28.40 -20.13
C GLU A 96 13.61 29.20 -21.38
N LYS A 97 14.91 29.48 -21.50
CA LYS A 97 15.55 30.16 -22.64
C LYS A 97 16.64 29.25 -23.21
N LEU A 98 16.45 28.75 -24.42
CA LEU A 98 17.34 27.74 -25.02
C LEU A 98 18.83 28.15 -25.03
N GLN A 99 19.13 29.36 -25.50
CA GLN A 99 20.52 29.85 -25.54
C GLN A 99 21.18 29.88 -24.16
N LEU A 100 20.43 30.25 -23.12
CA LEU A 100 20.93 30.29 -21.75
C LEU A 100 21.27 28.88 -21.24
N LYS A 101 20.49 27.86 -21.63
CA LYS A 101 20.76 26.46 -21.29
C LYS A 101 21.98 25.93 -22.04
N ILE A 102 22.09 26.19 -23.35
CA ILE A 102 23.26 25.85 -24.17
C ILE A 102 24.54 26.42 -23.54
N ASP A 103 24.54 27.71 -23.20
CA ASP A 103 25.70 28.37 -22.59
C ASP A 103 26.01 27.81 -21.18
N SER A 104 24.99 27.41 -20.44
CA SER A 104 25.15 26.78 -19.12
C SER A 104 25.83 25.42 -19.23
N PHE A 105 25.40 24.53 -20.13
CA PHE A 105 26.05 23.23 -20.34
C PHE A 105 27.49 23.36 -20.83
N ALA A 106 27.78 24.31 -21.72
CA ALA A 106 29.15 24.64 -22.13
C ALA A 106 30.03 25.04 -20.93
N ARG A 107 29.48 25.82 -20.00
CA ARG A 107 30.19 26.21 -18.79
C ARG A 107 30.36 25.06 -17.81
N LEU A 108 29.37 24.17 -17.71
CA LEU A 108 29.45 22.97 -16.87
C LEU A 108 30.50 21.98 -17.35
N GLU A 109 30.68 21.81 -18.66
CA GLU A 109 31.76 20.98 -19.21
C GLU A 109 33.13 21.40 -18.68
N GLN A 110 33.37 22.71 -18.55
CA GLN A 110 34.65 23.25 -18.09
C GLN A 110 34.88 23.12 -16.59
N LEU A 111 33.80 23.04 -15.79
CA LEU A 111 33.88 23.18 -14.33
C LEU A 111 33.49 21.91 -13.56
N ALA A 112 32.61 21.08 -14.11
CA ALA A 112 32.10 19.90 -13.44
C ALA A 112 33.13 18.75 -13.49
N PRO A 113 33.17 17.88 -12.46
CA PRO A 113 33.95 16.64 -12.52
C PRO A 113 33.58 15.79 -13.74
N GLN A 114 34.56 15.08 -14.30
CA GLN A 114 34.36 14.25 -15.50
C GLN A 114 33.36 13.11 -15.29
N ASP A 115 33.27 12.60 -14.06
CA ASP A 115 32.34 11.55 -13.66
C ASP A 115 30.94 12.08 -13.25
N CYS A 116 30.75 13.40 -13.20
CA CYS A 116 29.49 14.01 -12.76
C CYS A 116 28.39 13.90 -13.81
N ILE A 117 27.19 13.48 -13.41
CA ILE A 117 26.00 13.47 -14.27
C ILE A 117 25.43 14.88 -14.39
N LEU A 118 25.10 15.30 -15.62
CA LEU A 118 24.53 16.61 -15.91
C LEU A 118 23.10 16.44 -16.40
N ALA A 119 22.13 16.98 -15.67
CA ALA A 119 20.73 16.84 -15.99
C ALA A 119 20.05 18.19 -16.20
N THR A 120 19.01 18.24 -17.03
CA THR A 120 18.12 19.41 -17.16
C THR A 120 16.71 19.07 -16.70
N ASN A 121 16.10 19.97 -15.94
CA ASN A 121 14.69 19.95 -15.53
C ASN A 121 13.78 20.64 -16.57
N SER A 122 14.27 20.90 -17.79
CA SER A 122 13.45 21.46 -18.86
C SER A 122 12.29 20.53 -19.20
N SER A 123 11.11 21.13 -19.37
CA SER A 123 9.88 20.43 -19.77
C SER A 123 9.53 20.70 -21.22
N SER A 124 10.10 21.75 -21.82
CA SER A 124 9.81 22.19 -23.19
C SER A 124 10.90 21.77 -24.18
N PHE A 125 12.17 21.92 -23.80
CA PHE A 125 13.31 21.61 -24.66
C PHE A 125 13.88 20.24 -24.31
N LYS A 126 14.20 19.47 -25.35
CA LYS A 126 14.90 18.20 -25.18
C LYS A 126 16.35 18.48 -24.86
N SER A 127 16.98 17.63 -24.05
CA SER A 127 18.39 17.78 -23.68
C SER A 127 19.32 17.82 -24.90
N SER A 128 18.99 17.14 -26.00
CA SER A 128 19.80 17.17 -27.23
C SER A 128 19.92 18.56 -27.85
N GLU A 129 18.93 19.43 -27.64
CA GLU A 129 18.92 20.82 -28.13
C GLU A 129 19.89 21.71 -27.34
N MET A 130 20.45 21.21 -26.24
CA MET A 130 21.36 21.95 -25.35
C MET A 130 22.83 21.59 -25.58
N LEU A 131 23.13 20.71 -26.55
CA LEU A 131 24.43 20.05 -26.68
C LEU A 131 25.40 20.68 -27.68
N ASP A 132 25.05 21.83 -28.27
CA ASP A 132 25.80 22.45 -29.37
C ASP A 132 27.25 22.81 -29.01
N LYS A 133 27.47 23.17 -27.75
CA LYS A 133 28.75 23.70 -27.25
C LYS A 133 29.47 22.74 -26.30
N VAL A 134 29.11 21.46 -26.28
CA VAL A 134 29.76 20.43 -25.45
C VAL A 134 30.39 19.33 -26.31
N SER A 135 31.49 18.76 -25.83
CA SER A 135 32.18 17.65 -26.50
C SER A 135 31.33 16.38 -26.53
N GLN A 136 31.63 15.49 -27.49
CA GLN A 136 30.97 14.18 -27.60
C GLN A 136 31.11 13.32 -26.34
N GLU A 137 32.22 13.46 -25.61
CA GLU A 137 32.42 12.76 -24.34
C GLU A 137 31.46 13.27 -23.26
N THR A 138 31.26 14.59 -23.16
CA THR A 138 30.32 15.19 -22.22
C THR A 138 28.86 14.87 -22.54
N LYS A 139 28.48 14.70 -23.81
CA LYS A 139 27.11 14.30 -24.18
C LYS A 139 26.69 12.98 -23.54
N ARG A 140 27.63 12.04 -23.37
CA ARG A 140 27.34 10.70 -22.78
C ARG A 140 26.91 10.75 -21.31
N ARG A 141 27.12 11.87 -20.61
CA ARG A 141 26.68 12.10 -19.22
C ARG A 141 25.59 13.17 -19.08
N ILE A 142 24.95 13.57 -20.18
CA ILE A 142 23.84 14.53 -20.19
C ILE A 142 22.50 13.79 -20.38
N LEU A 143 21.46 14.23 -19.66
CA LEU A 143 20.08 13.72 -19.82
C LEU A 143 19.03 14.76 -19.41
N SER A 144 17.77 14.51 -19.75
CA SER A 144 16.64 15.21 -19.09
C SER A 144 16.26 14.48 -17.81
N MET A 145 15.93 15.26 -16.77
CA MET A 145 15.49 14.83 -15.45
C MET A 145 14.40 15.78 -14.97
N GLN A 146 13.18 15.56 -15.45
CA GLN A 146 12.06 16.45 -15.25
C GLN A 146 11.29 16.11 -13.98
N TYR A 147 11.23 17.08 -13.07
CA TYR A 147 10.41 17.07 -11.88
C TYR A 147 9.10 17.82 -12.13
N TYR A 148 7.99 17.28 -11.62
CA TYR A 148 6.67 17.91 -11.75
C TYR A 148 6.45 19.02 -10.73
N MET A 149 6.18 18.69 -9.45
CA MET A 149 6.04 19.70 -8.39
C MET A 149 6.11 19.08 -6.97
N PRO A 150 7.30 18.74 -6.46
CA PRO A 150 7.47 18.22 -5.10
C PRO A 150 7.05 19.24 -4.02
N PRO A 151 6.51 18.81 -2.86
CA PRO A 151 6.26 17.44 -2.46
C PRO A 151 4.86 16.94 -2.86
N LYS A 152 4.06 17.75 -3.59
CA LYS A 152 2.70 17.36 -4.02
C LYS A 152 2.77 16.21 -5.03
N THR A 153 3.67 16.32 -6.00
CA THR A 153 3.92 15.31 -7.01
C THR A 153 5.39 14.93 -6.99
N MET A 154 5.68 13.70 -6.56
CA MET A 154 7.04 13.15 -6.43
C MET A 154 7.50 12.41 -7.70
N VAL A 155 6.79 12.58 -8.82
CA VAL A 155 7.14 11.98 -10.11
C VAL A 155 8.36 12.67 -10.70
N VAL A 156 9.29 11.87 -11.22
CA VAL A 156 10.47 12.34 -11.95
C VAL A 156 10.61 11.53 -13.23
N GLU A 157 10.72 12.21 -14.37
CA GLU A 157 10.97 11.56 -15.66
C GLU A 157 12.43 11.72 -16.08
N LEU A 158 13.06 10.62 -16.45
CA LEU A 158 14.40 10.55 -17.00
C LEU A 158 14.31 10.29 -18.49
N MET A 159 15.04 11.03 -19.32
CA MET A 159 15.06 10.84 -20.76
C MET A 159 16.46 10.99 -21.34
N THR A 160 16.84 10.07 -22.23
CA THR A 160 18.10 10.15 -22.99
C THR A 160 18.09 11.29 -24.00
N ASP A 161 19.26 11.88 -24.25
CA ASP A 161 19.49 12.80 -25.37
C ASP A 161 19.90 12.09 -26.68
N GLY A 162 19.91 10.76 -26.68
CA GLY A 162 20.38 9.91 -27.78
C GLY A 162 21.87 9.53 -27.71
N PHE A 163 22.65 10.19 -26.84
CA PHE A 163 24.06 9.93 -26.58
C PHE A 163 24.32 9.46 -25.14
N THR A 164 23.40 9.75 -24.19
CA THR A 164 23.48 9.38 -22.78
C THR A 164 23.86 7.91 -22.60
N ASP A 165 24.79 7.63 -21.70
CA ASP A 165 25.14 6.27 -21.30
C ASP A 165 23.97 5.58 -20.59
N ASP A 166 23.61 4.38 -21.07
CA ASP A 166 22.50 3.60 -20.52
C ASP A 166 22.67 3.25 -19.03
N ASP A 167 23.92 3.10 -18.57
CA ASP A 167 24.27 2.80 -17.17
C ASP A 167 23.87 3.91 -16.18
N ILE A 168 23.63 5.14 -16.66
CA ILE A 168 23.20 6.27 -15.83
C ILE A 168 21.77 6.06 -15.31
N PHE A 169 20.87 5.49 -16.10
CA PHE A 169 19.45 5.39 -15.74
C PHE A 169 19.21 4.48 -14.52
N PRO A 170 19.77 3.25 -14.42
CA PRO A 170 19.64 2.44 -13.21
C PRO A 170 20.15 3.13 -11.95
N ILE A 171 21.26 3.87 -12.05
CA ILE A 171 21.85 4.62 -10.94
C ILE A 171 20.87 5.71 -10.47
N LEU A 172 20.42 6.56 -11.39
CA LEU A 172 19.49 7.65 -11.06
C LEU A 172 18.15 7.13 -10.54
N VAL A 173 17.61 6.05 -11.11
CA VAL A 173 16.39 5.39 -10.60
C VAL A 173 16.58 4.94 -9.16
N ALA A 174 17.71 4.29 -8.84
CA ALA A 174 18.01 3.85 -7.48
C ALA A 174 18.14 5.03 -6.51
N ARG A 175 18.90 6.07 -6.88
CA ARG A 175 19.12 7.26 -6.04
C ARG A 175 17.84 8.07 -5.84
N LEU A 176 17.02 8.25 -6.89
CA LEU A 176 15.75 8.96 -6.80
C LEU A 176 14.77 8.29 -5.84
N LYS A 177 14.72 6.96 -5.78
CA LYS A 177 13.85 6.25 -4.83
C LYS A 177 14.17 6.58 -3.37
N GLU A 178 15.44 6.84 -3.04
CA GLU A 178 15.85 7.26 -1.68
C GLU A 178 15.26 8.62 -1.29
N THR A 179 14.97 9.46 -2.29
CA THR A 179 14.32 10.76 -2.11
C THR A 179 12.80 10.69 -1.98
N GLY A 180 12.23 9.47 -1.99
CA GLY A 180 10.77 9.28 -2.04
C GLY A 180 10.16 9.58 -3.40
N ALA A 181 10.99 9.80 -4.43
CA ALA A 181 10.53 10.05 -5.79
C ALA A 181 10.10 8.77 -6.51
N PHE A 182 9.22 8.93 -7.51
CA PHE A 182 8.78 7.88 -8.42
C PHE A 182 9.41 8.12 -9.80
N PRO A 183 10.58 7.50 -10.09
CA PRO A 183 11.28 7.69 -11.34
C PRO A 183 10.66 6.86 -12.48
N TYR A 184 10.48 7.48 -13.65
CA TYR A 184 10.07 6.83 -14.90
C TYR A 184 11.05 7.16 -16.02
N VAL A 185 11.27 6.22 -16.95
CA VAL A 185 12.33 6.35 -17.96
C VAL A 185 11.75 6.37 -19.37
N ALA A 186 11.88 7.50 -20.04
CA ALA A 186 11.71 7.66 -21.47
C ALA A 186 12.99 7.15 -22.17
N ARG A 187 12.92 5.93 -22.69
CA ARG A 187 14.06 5.21 -23.30
C ARG A 187 14.53 5.79 -24.64
N LYS A 188 13.74 6.69 -25.21
CA LYS A 188 14.06 7.43 -26.42
C LYS A 188 13.65 8.86 -26.21
N GLU A 189 14.27 9.73 -27.00
CA GLU A 189 13.93 11.13 -27.02
C GLU A 189 12.45 11.33 -27.44
N SER A 190 11.73 12.16 -26.69
CA SER A 190 10.31 12.42 -26.86
C SER A 190 10.00 13.85 -26.42
N THR A 191 9.43 14.65 -27.31
CA THR A 191 8.88 15.97 -26.93
C THR A 191 7.71 15.74 -25.96
N GLY A 192 7.79 16.34 -24.77
CA GLY A 192 6.85 16.09 -23.67
C GLY A 192 7.10 14.78 -22.90
N LEU A 193 8.28 14.15 -23.07
CA LEU A 193 8.69 12.94 -22.36
C LEU A 193 7.61 11.83 -22.47
N ILE A 194 7.14 11.28 -21.35
CA ILE A 194 6.04 10.30 -21.31
C ILE A 194 4.73 11.02 -20.96
N PHE A 195 4.65 11.65 -19.77
CA PHE A 195 3.36 12.13 -19.27
C PHE A 195 2.88 13.40 -19.99
N ASN A 196 3.72 14.42 -20.19
CA ASN A 196 3.29 15.64 -20.88
C ASN A 196 2.86 15.35 -22.34
N ARG A 197 3.46 14.35 -22.98
CA ARG A 197 3.04 13.89 -24.31
C ARG A 197 1.66 13.24 -24.29
N LEU A 198 1.37 12.42 -23.28
CA LEU A 198 0.03 11.85 -23.09
C LEU A 198 -0.99 12.94 -22.78
N TRP A 199 -0.63 13.86 -21.89
CA TRP A 199 -1.49 14.96 -21.46
C TRP A 199 -1.85 15.90 -22.63
N ALA A 200 -0.87 16.25 -23.49
CA ALA A 200 -1.13 17.06 -24.68
C ALA A 200 -2.14 16.40 -25.64
N ALA A 201 -2.13 15.08 -25.78
CA ALA A 201 -3.12 14.36 -26.60
C ALA A 201 -4.52 14.43 -25.98
N VAL A 202 -4.62 14.33 -24.65
CA VAL A 202 -5.89 14.51 -23.93
C VAL A 202 -6.41 15.93 -24.10
N GLU A 203 -5.57 16.95 -23.88
CA GLU A 203 -5.94 18.36 -24.05
C GLU A 203 -6.43 18.64 -25.49
N GLN A 204 -5.73 18.11 -26.50
CA GLN A 204 -6.10 18.28 -27.89
C GLN A 204 -7.50 17.72 -28.19
N GLU A 205 -7.81 16.50 -27.73
CA GLU A 205 -9.12 15.89 -27.96
C GLU A 205 -10.22 16.59 -27.16
N VAL A 206 -9.96 17.00 -25.92
CA VAL A 206 -10.92 17.79 -25.12
C VAL A 206 -11.27 19.09 -25.82
N LEU A 207 -10.27 19.83 -26.32
CA LEU A 207 -10.50 21.06 -27.07
C LEU A 207 -11.27 20.81 -28.38
N THR A 208 -11.03 19.67 -29.04
CA THR A 208 -11.74 19.28 -30.27
C THR A 208 -13.22 19.03 -29.97
N ILE A 209 -13.53 18.21 -28.94
CA ILE A 209 -14.90 17.93 -28.46
C ILE A 209 -15.66 19.23 -28.16
N LEU A 210 -15.01 20.16 -27.44
CA LEU A 210 -15.60 21.46 -27.11
C LEU A 210 -15.82 22.31 -28.37
N SER A 211 -14.87 22.34 -29.30
CA SER A 211 -14.96 23.15 -30.52
C SER A 211 -16.04 22.67 -31.49
N GLU A 212 -16.31 21.36 -31.51
CA GLU A 212 -17.36 20.73 -32.31
C GLU A 212 -18.74 20.82 -31.64
N GLY A 213 -18.80 21.30 -30.39
CA GLY A 213 -20.04 21.43 -29.62
C GLY A 213 -20.62 20.08 -29.18
N VAL A 214 -19.77 19.05 -29.07
CA VAL A 214 -20.20 17.68 -28.68
C VAL A 214 -20.62 17.63 -27.22
N SER A 215 -19.98 18.42 -26.34
CA SER A 215 -20.25 18.45 -24.91
C SER A 215 -19.77 19.76 -24.27
N VAL A 216 -19.98 19.93 -22.97
CA VAL A 216 -19.51 21.07 -22.15
C VAL A 216 -18.41 20.62 -21.18
N PRO A 217 -17.57 21.55 -20.66
CA PRO A 217 -16.46 21.18 -19.78
C PRO A 217 -16.85 20.33 -18.57
N GLU A 218 -18.00 20.62 -17.94
CA GLU A 218 -18.48 19.91 -16.75
C GLU A 218 -18.75 18.42 -17.02
N GLU A 219 -19.36 18.10 -18.17
CA GLU A 219 -19.65 16.71 -18.54
C GLU A 219 -18.37 15.92 -18.86
N ILE A 220 -17.38 16.58 -19.49
CA ILE A 220 -16.07 15.98 -19.80
C ILE A 220 -15.30 15.67 -18.52
N ASP A 221 -15.30 16.58 -17.55
CA ASP A 221 -14.64 16.37 -16.26
C ASP A 221 -15.36 15.28 -15.44
N ASP A 222 -16.69 15.28 -15.40
CA ASP A 222 -17.48 14.28 -14.68
C ASP A 222 -17.26 12.87 -15.25
N ILE A 223 -17.31 12.70 -16.58
CA ILE A 223 -17.07 11.39 -17.19
C ILE A 223 -15.63 10.93 -16.99
N TRP A 224 -14.65 11.85 -17.00
CA TRP A 224 -13.26 11.53 -16.68
C TRP A 224 -13.10 11.04 -15.24
N GLN A 225 -13.78 11.71 -14.30
CA GLN A 225 -13.82 11.35 -12.89
C GLN A 225 -14.44 9.97 -12.65
N GLU A 226 -15.56 9.64 -13.31
CA GLU A 226 -16.21 8.33 -13.19
C GLU A 226 -15.36 7.20 -13.82
N ILE A 227 -14.89 7.38 -15.04
CA ILE A 227 -14.22 6.31 -15.79
C ILE A 227 -12.77 6.12 -15.32
N PHE A 228 -11.97 7.18 -15.28
CA PHE A 228 -10.53 7.04 -15.06
C PHE A 228 -10.15 7.06 -13.58
N LEU A 229 -10.71 8.00 -12.82
CA LEU A 229 -10.34 8.17 -11.42
C LEU A 229 -11.04 7.16 -10.51
N LYS A 230 -12.37 7.06 -10.58
CA LYS A 230 -13.14 6.06 -9.80
C LYS A 230 -12.96 4.66 -10.36
N GLY A 231 -13.05 4.49 -11.68
CA GLY A 231 -12.85 3.20 -12.35
C GLY A 231 -11.41 2.67 -12.33
N LYS A 232 -10.42 3.47 -11.89
CA LYS A 232 -8.99 3.10 -11.80
C LYS A 232 -8.45 2.51 -13.11
N ILE A 233 -8.84 3.10 -14.24
CA ILE A 233 -8.47 2.63 -15.58
C ILE A 233 -7.00 2.91 -15.85
N HIS A 234 -6.26 1.87 -16.22
CA HIS A 234 -4.84 1.96 -16.58
C HIS A 234 -4.69 1.74 -18.09
N PRO A 235 -4.10 2.67 -18.86
CA PRO A 235 -4.18 2.65 -20.33
C PRO A 235 -3.65 1.35 -20.95
N CYS A 236 -2.44 0.90 -20.57
CA CYS A 236 -1.85 -0.31 -21.14
C CYS A 236 -2.54 -1.60 -20.66
N ARG A 237 -2.92 -1.69 -19.37
CA ARG A 237 -3.56 -2.90 -18.83
C ARG A 237 -4.95 -3.10 -19.41
N THR A 238 -5.70 -2.00 -19.55
CA THR A 238 -7.05 -2.02 -20.13
C THR A 238 -7.00 -2.47 -21.59
N MET A 239 -5.99 -2.05 -22.37
CA MET A 239 -5.81 -2.55 -23.73
C MET A 239 -5.54 -4.07 -23.77
N ASP A 240 -4.74 -4.61 -22.86
CA ASP A 240 -4.53 -6.05 -22.76
C ASP A 240 -5.78 -6.80 -22.26
N GLU A 241 -6.58 -6.20 -21.37
CA GLU A 241 -7.86 -6.76 -20.90
C GLU A 241 -8.91 -6.83 -22.01
N VAL A 242 -9.07 -5.75 -22.80
CA VAL A 242 -9.98 -5.69 -23.95
C VAL A 242 -9.49 -6.61 -25.10
N GLY A 243 -8.18 -6.73 -25.24
CA GLY A 243 -7.50 -7.51 -26.26
C GLY A 243 -7.03 -6.65 -27.43
N LEU A 244 -5.76 -6.81 -27.83
CA LEU A 244 -5.07 -5.91 -28.75
C LEU A 244 -5.62 -5.93 -30.18
N ASP A 245 -6.16 -7.05 -30.63
CA ASP A 245 -6.89 -7.19 -31.89
C ASP A 245 -8.24 -6.45 -31.86
N THR A 246 -8.96 -6.47 -30.74
CA THR A 246 -10.18 -5.68 -30.54
C THR A 246 -9.86 -4.19 -30.58
N VAL A 247 -8.79 -3.77 -29.88
CA VAL A 247 -8.30 -2.38 -29.90
C VAL A 247 -7.94 -1.97 -31.32
N ALA A 248 -7.17 -2.79 -32.05
CA ALA A 248 -6.80 -2.50 -33.44
C ALA A 248 -8.02 -2.48 -34.38
N PHE A 249 -9.07 -3.25 -34.12
CA PHE A 249 -10.31 -3.22 -34.90
C PHE A 249 -11.06 -1.90 -34.73
N ILE A 250 -11.23 -1.43 -33.49
CA ILE A 250 -11.87 -0.14 -33.18
C ILE A 250 -11.05 1.01 -33.76
N GLU A 251 -9.73 0.98 -33.56
CA GLU A 251 -8.85 2.05 -34.04
C GLU A 251 -8.85 2.17 -35.58
N LYS A 252 -8.96 1.06 -36.31
CA LYS A 252 -9.13 1.09 -37.79
C LYS A 252 -10.37 1.86 -38.21
N HIS A 253 -11.46 1.76 -37.45
CA HIS A 253 -12.68 2.50 -37.74
C HIS A 253 -12.45 4.01 -37.57
N TYR A 254 -11.89 4.43 -36.43
CA TYR A 254 -11.59 5.85 -36.18
C TYR A 254 -10.57 6.42 -37.17
N ILE A 255 -9.56 5.64 -37.56
CA ILE A 255 -8.61 6.05 -38.60
C ILE A 255 -9.32 6.34 -39.92
N ALA A 256 -10.23 5.46 -40.34
CA ALA A 256 -10.96 5.63 -41.60
C ALA A 256 -11.91 6.84 -41.55
N GLU A 257 -12.58 7.05 -40.42
CA GLU A 257 -13.52 8.16 -40.23
C GLU A 257 -12.82 9.51 -40.12
N ARG A 258 -11.72 9.59 -39.36
CA ARG A 258 -11.00 10.84 -39.05
C ARG A 258 -9.83 11.13 -39.99
N GLY A 259 -9.51 10.22 -40.92
CA GLY A 259 -8.38 10.37 -41.86
C GLY A 259 -7.01 10.34 -41.18
N LEU A 260 -6.85 9.57 -40.10
CA LEU A 260 -5.61 9.49 -39.30
C LEU A 260 -4.60 8.51 -39.89
N SER A 261 -3.37 8.47 -39.34
CA SER A 261 -2.33 7.53 -39.75
C SER A 261 -2.37 6.25 -38.92
N SER A 262 -2.34 5.08 -39.58
CA SER A 262 -2.26 3.76 -38.92
C SER A 262 -0.87 3.39 -38.40
N LYS A 263 0.17 4.10 -38.85
CA LYS A 263 1.58 3.71 -38.71
C LYS A 263 2.00 3.46 -37.26
N HIS A 264 1.53 4.27 -36.32
CA HIS A 264 1.94 4.23 -34.92
C HIS A 264 0.89 3.61 -33.98
N THR A 265 -0.24 3.16 -34.51
CA THR A 265 -1.33 2.55 -33.76
C THR A 265 -1.59 1.13 -34.28
N VAL A 266 -2.43 0.99 -35.30
CA VAL A 266 -2.85 -0.30 -35.86
C VAL A 266 -1.69 -1.10 -36.43
N ASP A 267 -0.82 -0.47 -37.22
CA ASP A 267 0.31 -1.19 -37.85
C ASP A 267 1.35 -1.60 -36.81
N TYR A 268 1.55 -0.77 -35.79
CA TYR A 268 2.40 -1.08 -34.65
C TYR A 268 1.85 -2.30 -33.87
N LEU A 269 0.56 -2.29 -33.50
CA LEU A 269 -0.07 -3.42 -32.81
C LEU A 269 -0.02 -4.70 -33.65
N LYS A 270 -0.27 -4.58 -34.95
CA LYS A 270 -0.29 -5.72 -35.87
C LYS A 270 1.07 -6.41 -35.92
N VAL A 271 2.12 -5.67 -36.27
CA VAL A 271 3.47 -6.23 -36.51
C VAL A 271 4.12 -6.73 -35.21
N ASN A 272 3.92 -6.02 -34.10
CA ASN A 272 4.65 -6.30 -32.86
C ASN A 272 3.92 -7.26 -31.91
N TYR A 273 2.61 -7.46 -32.08
CA TYR A 273 1.80 -8.26 -31.15
C TYR A 273 0.83 -9.20 -31.86
N ILE A 274 -0.11 -8.70 -32.67
CA ILE A 274 -1.23 -9.50 -33.20
C ILE A 274 -0.73 -10.61 -34.14
N ASP A 275 0.16 -10.30 -35.09
CA ASP A 275 0.72 -11.29 -36.02
C ASP A 275 1.59 -12.35 -35.30
N GLN A 276 2.00 -12.07 -34.06
CA GLN A 276 2.72 -13.00 -33.18
C GLN A 276 1.80 -13.77 -32.22
N GLY A 277 0.48 -13.62 -32.35
CA GLY A 277 -0.52 -14.23 -31.47
C GLY A 277 -0.60 -13.62 -30.07
N LYS A 278 0.01 -12.45 -29.84
CA LYS A 278 -0.05 -11.72 -28.55
C LYS A 278 -1.28 -10.81 -28.55
N LEU A 279 -2.37 -11.29 -27.97
CA LEU A 279 -3.68 -10.64 -28.00
C LEU A 279 -4.09 -10.03 -26.65
N GLY A 280 -3.18 -9.95 -25.69
CA GLY A 280 -3.50 -9.54 -24.31
C GLY A 280 -3.99 -10.71 -23.45
N ASN A 281 -4.82 -10.41 -22.46
CA ASN A 281 -5.25 -11.33 -21.39
C ASN A 281 -6.11 -12.51 -21.89
N LYS A 282 -6.67 -12.41 -23.09
CA LYS A 282 -7.45 -13.49 -23.71
C LYS A 282 -6.60 -14.60 -24.34
N CYS A 283 -5.28 -14.51 -24.25
CA CYS A 283 -4.37 -15.53 -24.76
C CYS A 283 -3.18 -15.77 -23.81
N THR A 284 -2.57 -16.94 -23.91
CA THR A 284 -1.41 -17.31 -23.08
C THR A 284 -0.10 -16.67 -23.54
N ALA A 285 -0.07 -16.06 -24.73
CA ALA A 285 1.11 -15.38 -25.27
C ALA A 285 1.28 -13.94 -24.72
N GLY A 286 0.27 -13.41 -24.02
CA GLY A 286 0.26 -12.06 -23.45
C GLY A 286 -0.05 -10.97 -24.47
N GLY A 287 0.32 -9.73 -24.15
CA GLY A 287 0.07 -8.54 -24.96
C GLY A 287 1.18 -7.52 -24.82
N LEU A 288 0.83 -6.27 -24.50
CA LEU A 288 1.76 -5.20 -24.15
C LEU A 288 2.61 -5.58 -22.94
N TYR A 289 2.02 -6.31 -22.00
CA TYR A 289 2.75 -6.96 -20.92
C TYR A 289 3.18 -8.36 -21.36
N VAL A 290 4.47 -8.66 -21.15
CA VAL A 290 5.00 -10.02 -21.31
C VAL A 290 4.38 -10.87 -20.21
N VAL A 291 3.76 -12.01 -20.57
CA VAL A 291 3.50 -13.06 -19.59
C VAL A 291 4.88 -13.47 -19.09
N GLY A 292 5.25 -13.03 -17.90
CA GLY A 292 6.50 -13.46 -17.30
C GLY A 292 6.54 -14.99 -17.36
N LYS A 293 7.74 -15.58 -17.52
CA LYS A 293 8.01 -16.82 -16.78
C LYS A 293 7.33 -16.63 -15.42
N PRO A 294 6.54 -17.59 -14.92
CA PRO A 294 6.00 -17.44 -13.59
C PRO A 294 7.19 -17.29 -12.65
N GLY A 295 7.56 -16.04 -12.33
CA GLY A 295 7.78 -15.69 -10.94
C GLY A 295 6.57 -16.24 -10.23
N PRO A 296 6.76 -16.90 -9.08
CA PRO A 296 5.74 -17.71 -8.45
C PRO A 296 4.42 -16.97 -8.59
N VAL A 297 3.43 -17.61 -9.21
CA VAL A 297 2.08 -17.09 -9.25
C VAL A 297 1.75 -16.83 -7.80
N VAL A 298 1.94 -15.59 -7.36
CA VAL A 298 1.35 -15.12 -6.12
C VAL A 298 -0.10 -15.06 -6.50
N LYS A 299 -0.81 -16.17 -6.25
CA LYS A 299 -2.26 -16.16 -6.28
C LYS A 299 -2.63 -14.97 -5.41
N SER A 300 -3.20 -13.92 -6.00
CA SER A 300 -3.75 -12.85 -5.19
C SER A 300 -4.74 -13.53 -4.23
N PRO A 301 -4.51 -13.45 -2.91
CA PRO A 301 -5.29 -14.23 -1.97
C PRO A 301 -6.76 -13.85 -2.12
N THR A 302 -7.63 -14.85 -2.14
CA THR A 302 -9.07 -14.62 -2.02
C THR A 302 -9.37 -14.39 -0.55
N LEU A 303 -10.06 -13.31 -0.23
CA LEU A 303 -10.42 -12.97 1.14
C LEU A 303 -11.91 -13.25 1.33
N LEU A 304 -12.27 -13.80 2.49
CA LEU A 304 -13.63 -13.68 3.01
C LEU A 304 -13.65 -12.58 4.05
N VAL A 305 -14.64 -11.69 3.92
CA VAL A 305 -14.81 -10.53 4.77
C VAL A 305 -16.27 -10.38 5.19
N PHE A 306 -16.48 -9.94 6.42
CA PHE A 306 -17.82 -9.70 6.93
C PHE A 306 -18.20 -8.24 6.86
N ASP A 307 -19.32 -7.97 6.21
CA ASP A 307 -20.00 -6.68 6.28
C ASP A 307 -21.12 -6.79 7.32
N LEU A 308 -21.12 -5.90 8.31
CA LEU A 308 -22.17 -5.83 9.32
C LEU A 308 -23.48 -5.26 8.77
N GLY A 309 -23.45 -4.55 7.64
CA GLY A 309 -24.61 -3.83 7.12
C GLY A 309 -25.02 -2.61 7.93
N LEU A 310 -24.20 -2.16 8.89
CA LEU A 310 -24.45 -0.97 9.73
C LEU A 310 -24.27 0.35 8.96
N ALA A 311 -23.51 0.34 7.88
CA ALA A 311 -23.29 1.48 6.99
C ALA A 311 -24.17 1.44 5.73
N ALA A 312 -25.07 0.45 5.63
CA ALA A 312 -26.02 0.37 4.53
C ALA A 312 -27.02 1.54 4.56
N PRO A 313 -27.61 1.94 3.43
CA PRO A 313 -28.63 3.00 3.39
C PRO A 313 -29.82 2.74 4.33
N GLU A 314 -30.22 1.47 4.46
CA GLU A 314 -31.23 1.00 5.40
C GLU A 314 -30.61 -0.04 6.35
N PRO A 315 -29.96 0.39 7.45
CA PRO A 315 -29.26 -0.52 8.34
C PRO A 315 -30.25 -1.32 9.19
N SER A 316 -30.00 -2.62 9.33
CA SER A 316 -30.81 -3.52 10.14
C SER A 316 -29.92 -4.54 10.84
N ALA A 317 -30.42 -5.13 11.93
CA ALA A 317 -29.73 -6.22 12.60
C ALA A 317 -29.57 -7.49 11.75
N THR A 318 -30.13 -7.54 10.53
CA THR A 318 -30.08 -8.70 9.62
C THR A 318 -29.50 -8.38 8.25
N THR A 319 -28.94 -7.19 8.03
CA THR A 319 -28.33 -6.81 6.75
C THR A 319 -26.90 -7.31 6.58
N GLY A 320 -26.38 -8.09 7.54
CA GLY A 320 -25.01 -8.60 7.51
C GLY A 320 -24.78 -9.61 6.39
N GLN A 321 -23.56 -9.61 5.84
CA GLN A 321 -23.16 -10.45 4.72
C GLN A 321 -21.76 -11.04 4.90
N VAL A 322 -21.61 -12.29 4.45
CA VAL A 322 -20.31 -12.88 4.16
C VAL A 322 -19.97 -12.58 2.70
N LEU A 323 -18.88 -11.86 2.48
CA LEU A 323 -18.43 -11.42 1.17
C LEU A 323 -17.15 -12.14 0.78
N GLN A 324 -17.07 -12.58 -0.48
CA GLN A 324 -15.82 -12.94 -1.12
C GLN A 324 -15.24 -11.72 -1.83
N LEU A 325 -14.01 -11.36 -1.46
CA LEU A 325 -13.27 -10.25 -2.00
C LEU A 325 -12.06 -10.75 -2.78
N HIS A 326 -11.88 -10.24 -4.00
CA HIS A 326 -10.67 -10.41 -4.79
C HIS A 326 -9.89 -9.10 -4.81
N LEU A 327 -8.57 -9.18 -4.63
CA LEU A 327 -7.69 -7.99 -4.63
C LEU A 327 -7.43 -7.40 -6.03
N ASN A 328 -8.11 -7.91 -7.05
CA ASN A 328 -8.03 -7.45 -8.43
C ASN A 328 -9.00 -6.28 -8.74
N GLY A 329 -9.75 -5.81 -7.75
CA GLY A 329 -10.70 -4.70 -7.90
C GLY A 329 -12.10 -5.11 -8.35
N SER A 330 -12.41 -6.41 -8.45
CA SER A 330 -13.79 -6.85 -8.67
C SER A 330 -14.68 -6.54 -7.47
N GLU A 331 -15.96 -6.23 -7.72
CA GLU A 331 -16.97 -6.08 -6.67
C GLU A 331 -17.03 -7.31 -5.76
N PRO A 332 -17.16 -7.13 -4.43
CA PRO A 332 -17.28 -8.27 -3.51
C PRO A 332 -18.53 -9.08 -3.82
N LYS A 333 -18.36 -10.41 -3.92
CA LYS A 333 -19.47 -11.34 -4.15
C LYS A 333 -20.10 -11.76 -2.83
N PRO A 334 -21.39 -11.50 -2.57
CA PRO A 334 -22.08 -12.06 -1.41
C PRO A 334 -22.19 -13.58 -1.52
N LEU A 335 -21.78 -14.28 -0.46
CA LEU A 335 -21.89 -15.74 -0.34
C LEU A 335 -23.04 -16.15 0.58
N VAL A 336 -23.15 -15.48 1.73
CA VAL A 336 -24.22 -15.69 2.70
C VAL A 336 -24.75 -14.31 3.11
N THR A 337 -26.06 -14.11 3.04
CA THR A 337 -26.73 -12.84 3.34
C THR A 337 -27.72 -13.00 4.50
N GLY A 338 -28.32 -11.90 4.95
CA GLY A 338 -29.37 -11.96 5.98
C GLY A 338 -28.83 -12.25 7.38
N GLN A 339 -27.54 -12.03 7.62
CA GLN A 339 -26.87 -12.46 8.83
C GLN A 339 -26.95 -11.42 9.94
N ALA A 340 -27.09 -11.88 11.18
CA ALA A 340 -27.17 -11.00 12.33
C ALA A 340 -25.80 -10.74 12.94
N MET A 341 -25.29 -9.50 12.74
CA MET A 341 -24.14 -8.97 13.48
C MET A 341 -22.92 -9.92 13.48
N LEU A 342 -22.44 -10.25 12.27
CA LEU A 342 -21.29 -11.13 12.03
C LEU A 342 -20.00 -10.61 12.69
N ASN A 343 -19.18 -11.50 13.28
CA ASN A 343 -17.93 -11.05 13.92
C ASN A 343 -16.69 -11.88 13.56
N GLY A 344 -16.46 -13.02 14.21
CA GLY A 344 -15.28 -13.86 13.98
C GLY A 344 -15.50 -14.83 12.84
N ILE A 345 -14.47 -15.06 12.02
CA ILE A 345 -14.45 -16.07 10.95
C ILE A 345 -13.12 -16.79 10.93
N ASP A 346 -13.16 -18.08 10.60
CA ASP A 346 -11.98 -18.83 10.21
C ASP A 346 -12.37 -19.98 9.26
N VAL A 347 -11.41 -20.56 8.56
CA VAL A 347 -11.62 -21.53 7.48
C VAL A 347 -10.69 -22.73 7.62
N ASP A 348 -11.26 -23.93 7.59
CA ASP A 348 -10.50 -25.14 7.32
C ASP A 348 -10.44 -25.37 5.80
N ARG A 349 -9.30 -24.99 5.21
CA ARG A 349 -9.06 -25.11 3.76
C ARG A 349 -9.00 -26.56 3.30
N SER A 350 -8.66 -27.51 4.18
CA SER A 350 -8.53 -28.92 3.82
C SER A 350 -9.88 -29.56 3.48
N ILE A 351 -10.96 -29.05 4.09
CA ILE A 351 -12.34 -29.49 3.84
C ILE A 351 -13.19 -28.42 3.14
N GLY A 352 -12.62 -27.25 2.86
CA GLY A 352 -13.31 -26.14 2.19
C GLY A 352 -14.50 -25.61 2.98
N ARG A 353 -14.40 -25.53 4.31
CA ARG A 353 -15.50 -25.11 5.20
C ARG A 353 -15.11 -23.90 6.04
N MET A 354 -15.99 -22.92 6.09
CA MET A 354 -15.87 -21.72 6.93
C MET A 354 -16.76 -21.82 8.17
N PHE A 355 -16.31 -21.21 9.26
CA PHE A 355 -17.03 -21.13 10.52
C PHE A 355 -17.07 -19.70 10.99
N TRP A 356 -18.19 -19.28 11.58
CA TRP A 356 -18.32 -17.90 12.05
C TRP A 356 -19.26 -17.72 13.21
N THR A 357 -19.07 -16.59 13.91
CA THR A 357 -19.94 -16.16 15.00
C THR A 357 -20.91 -15.08 14.55
N ALA A 358 -22.12 -15.16 15.08
CA ALA A 358 -23.15 -14.15 14.97
C ALA A 358 -23.46 -13.64 16.38
N MET A 359 -23.25 -12.35 16.62
CA MET A 359 -23.26 -11.78 17.97
C MET A 359 -24.64 -11.77 18.62
N GLY A 360 -25.72 -11.87 17.83
CA GLY A 360 -27.06 -11.59 18.33
C GLY A 360 -27.21 -10.15 18.81
N VAL A 361 -28.12 -9.92 19.75
CA VAL A 361 -28.26 -8.64 20.44
C VAL A 361 -27.30 -8.64 21.63
N PRO A 362 -26.32 -7.70 21.70
CA PRO A 362 -25.37 -7.66 22.80
C PRO A 362 -26.03 -7.70 24.19
N GLY A 363 -25.64 -8.69 25.00
CA GLY A 363 -26.17 -8.92 26.34
C GLY A 363 -27.38 -9.86 26.39
N ALA A 364 -28.03 -10.13 25.26
CA ALA A 364 -29.08 -11.16 25.18
C ALA A 364 -28.45 -12.54 24.90
N PRO A 365 -29.04 -13.63 25.43
CA PRO A 365 -28.61 -14.99 25.11
C PRO A 365 -29.19 -15.43 23.76
N ASP A 366 -28.80 -14.77 22.66
CA ASP A 366 -29.27 -15.09 21.31
C ASP A 366 -28.15 -15.18 20.27
N GLY A 367 -26.89 -15.12 20.71
CA GLY A 367 -25.72 -15.36 19.89
C GLY A 367 -25.59 -16.82 19.43
N ALA A 368 -24.95 -17.01 18.27
CA ALA A 368 -24.83 -18.30 17.62
C ALA A 368 -23.50 -18.48 16.88
N VAL A 369 -23.17 -19.74 16.56
CA VAL A 369 -22.04 -20.11 15.71
C VAL A 369 -22.57 -20.92 14.53
N TYR A 370 -22.09 -20.61 13.33
CA TYR A 370 -22.53 -21.23 12.08
C TYR A 370 -21.33 -21.78 11.31
N SER A 371 -21.63 -22.64 10.35
CA SER A 371 -20.67 -23.11 9.34
C SER A 371 -21.31 -23.17 7.97
N ALA A 372 -20.51 -23.10 6.91
CA ALA A 372 -20.92 -23.32 5.54
C ALA A 372 -19.70 -23.72 4.69
N LYS A 373 -19.93 -24.25 3.49
CA LYS A 373 -18.86 -24.36 2.50
C LYS A 373 -18.36 -22.97 2.11
N THR A 374 -17.11 -22.87 1.66
CA THR A 374 -16.48 -21.59 1.27
C THR A 374 -17.13 -20.93 0.05
N ASP A 375 -18.05 -21.60 -0.65
CA ASP A 375 -18.89 -21.03 -1.71
C ASP A 375 -20.23 -20.47 -1.20
N GLY A 376 -20.50 -20.55 0.11
CA GLY A 376 -21.72 -20.10 0.77
C GLY A 376 -22.84 -21.14 0.85
N THR A 377 -22.65 -22.34 0.31
CA THR A 377 -23.65 -23.42 0.36
C THR A 377 -23.54 -24.26 1.64
N ASP A 378 -24.54 -25.10 1.91
CA ASP A 378 -24.52 -26.06 3.04
C ASP A 378 -24.34 -25.38 4.42
N THR A 379 -25.07 -24.27 4.61
CA THR A 379 -25.10 -23.53 5.87
C THR A 379 -25.75 -24.35 6.99
N ALA A 380 -25.06 -24.48 8.11
CA ALA A 380 -25.50 -25.22 9.28
C ALA A 380 -25.24 -24.44 10.58
N VAL A 381 -26.10 -24.65 11.57
CA VAL A 381 -25.93 -24.14 12.93
C VAL A 381 -24.97 -25.07 13.68
N VAL A 382 -23.88 -24.52 14.22
CA VAL A 382 -22.91 -25.24 15.07
C VAL A 382 -23.26 -25.06 16.54
N VAL A 383 -23.53 -23.82 16.95
CA VAL A 383 -24.05 -23.50 18.29
C VAL A 383 -25.32 -22.69 18.14
N ALA A 384 -26.43 -23.22 18.67
CA ALA A 384 -27.74 -22.62 18.50
C ALA A 384 -27.90 -21.29 19.28
N PRO A 385 -28.69 -20.33 18.75
CA PRO A 385 -29.15 -19.19 19.52
C PRO A 385 -29.77 -19.64 20.86
N GLY A 386 -29.50 -18.92 21.95
CA GLY A 386 -29.94 -19.34 23.29
C GLY A 386 -28.86 -20.00 24.13
N VAL A 387 -27.82 -20.56 23.51
CA VAL A 387 -26.79 -21.34 24.20
C VAL A 387 -25.66 -20.46 24.74
N VAL A 388 -25.27 -19.43 23.98
CA VAL A 388 -24.22 -18.46 24.32
C VAL A 388 -24.78 -17.05 24.24
N ASN A 389 -24.08 -16.08 24.84
CA ASN A 389 -24.56 -14.69 24.88
C ASN A 389 -24.14 -13.92 23.63
N THR A 390 -22.92 -13.38 23.61
CA THR A 390 -22.44 -12.52 22.53
C THR A 390 -21.12 -13.10 22.01
N PRO A 391 -21.15 -14.13 21.15
CA PRO A 391 -19.94 -14.74 20.61
C PRO A 391 -19.21 -13.75 19.71
N LYS A 392 -17.91 -13.57 19.96
CA LYS A 392 -17.01 -12.65 19.29
C LYS A 392 -16.08 -13.41 18.36
N GLN A 393 -14.78 -13.26 18.50
CA GLN A 393 -13.88 -13.90 17.58
C GLN A 393 -13.90 -15.41 17.70
N LEU A 394 -13.56 -16.08 16.60
CA LEU A 394 -13.44 -17.52 16.46
C LEU A 394 -12.08 -17.86 15.82
N CYS A 395 -11.53 -19.01 16.18
CA CYS A 395 -10.32 -19.59 15.59
C CYS A 395 -10.44 -21.12 15.60
N LEU A 396 -9.93 -21.78 14.57
CA LEU A 396 -9.98 -23.23 14.42
C LEU A 396 -8.66 -23.88 14.84
N ASP A 397 -8.75 -25.00 15.54
CA ASP A 397 -7.70 -26.01 15.56
C ASP A 397 -8.06 -27.04 14.48
N THR A 398 -7.49 -26.89 13.29
CA THR A 398 -7.77 -27.74 12.12
C THR A 398 -7.20 -29.15 12.29
N GLN A 399 -6.15 -29.32 13.09
CA GLN A 399 -5.56 -30.63 13.36
C GLN A 399 -6.52 -31.52 14.18
N HIS A 400 -7.24 -30.93 15.14
CA HIS A 400 -8.17 -31.64 16.02
C HIS A 400 -9.64 -31.40 15.69
N GLN A 401 -9.94 -30.63 14.63
CA GLN A 401 -11.29 -30.24 14.20
C GLN A 401 -12.12 -29.62 15.34
N GLN A 402 -11.51 -28.65 16.02
CA GLN A 402 -12.14 -27.91 17.13
C GLN A 402 -12.34 -26.45 16.76
N VAL A 403 -13.47 -25.89 17.20
CA VAL A 403 -13.82 -24.48 17.09
C VAL A 403 -13.64 -23.82 18.44
N TYR A 404 -12.81 -22.77 18.51
CA TYR A 404 -12.62 -21.94 19.70
C TYR A 404 -13.26 -20.58 19.45
N PHE A 405 -14.01 -20.05 20.43
CA PHE A 405 -14.57 -18.71 20.33
C PHE A 405 -14.75 -18.04 21.69
N CYS A 406 -14.67 -16.73 21.72
CA CYS A 406 -14.95 -15.93 22.91
C CYS A 406 -16.43 -15.56 23.00
N ASP A 407 -16.96 -15.47 24.21
CA ASP A 407 -18.28 -14.91 24.52
C ASP A 407 -18.09 -13.69 25.43
N ARG A 408 -18.41 -12.50 24.90
CA ARG A 408 -18.08 -11.22 25.55
C ARG A 408 -18.89 -11.02 26.82
N GLU A 409 -20.20 -10.92 26.71
CA GLU A 409 -21.13 -10.74 27.84
C GLU A 409 -21.41 -12.02 28.62
N GLY A 410 -21.12 -13.20 28.05
CA GLY A 410 -21.08 -14.45 28.79
C GLY A 410 -19.77 -14.66 29.57
N CYS A 411 -18.78 -13.77 29.38
CA CYS A 411 -17.48 -13.82 30.03
C CYS A 411 -16.85 -15.22 29.98
N ALA A 412 -16.77 -15.81 28.80
CA ALA A 412 -16.24 -17.16 28.61
C ALA A 412 -15.41 -17.30 27.33
N VAL A 413 -14.57 -18.33 27.31
CA VAL A 413 -13.98 -18.91 26.09
C VAL A 413 -14.56 -20.30 25.96
N TYR A 414 -15.11 -20.60 24.80
CA TYR A 414 -15.70 -21.89 24.47
C TYR A 414 -14.83 -22.67 23.50
N ARG A 415 -14.95 -24.00 23.58
CA ARG A 415 -14.45 -24.96 22.60
C ARG A 415 -15.55 -25.98 22.29
N CYS A 416 -15.69 -26.38 21.04
CA CYS A 416 -16.56 -27.49 20.60
C CYS A 416 -15.97 -28.16 19.35
N ALA A 417 -16.46 -29.35 19.00
CA ALA A 417 -16.17 -29.96 17.72
C ALA A 417 -16.84 -29.19 16.55
N TYR A 418 -16.44 -29.46 15.32
CA TYR A 418 -17.00 -28.80 14.11
C TYR A 418 -18.51 -28.97 13.94
N ASP A 419 -19.10 -30.03 14.50
CA ASP A 419 -20.55 -30.26 14.50
C ASP A 419 -21.28 -29.63 15.70
N GLY A 420 -20.54 -28.93 16.58
CA GLY A 420 -21.07 -28.31 17.79
C GLY A 420 -21.15 -29.24 19.00
N SER A 421 -20.83 -30.52 18.85
CA SER A 421 -20.75 -31.46 19.97
C SER A 421 -19.62 -31.09 20.92
N GLU A 422 -19.70 -31.61 22.16
CA GLU A 422 -18.70 -31.39 23.21
C GLU A 422 -18.46 -29.91 23.55
N LEU A 423 -19.47 -29.04 23.39
CA LEU A 423 -19.37 -27.63 23.77
C LEU A 423 -19.04 -27.46 25.24
N GLN A 424 -17.89 -26.84 25.51
CA GLN A 424 -17.33 -26.62 26.84
C GLN A 424 -16.85 -25.19 27.01
N ALA A 425 -17.20 -24.57 28.14
CA ALA A 425 -16.59 -23.32 28.57
C ALA A 425 -15.20 -23.61 29.18
N ILE A 426 -14.17 -23.55 28.34
CA ILE A 426 -12.78 -23.86 28.73
C ILE A 426 -12.16 -22.79 29.63
N VAL A 427 -12.68 -21.57 29.59
CA VAL A 427 -12.43 -20.51 30.57
C VAL A 427 -13.76 -19.84 30.85
N LYS A 428 -14.13 -19.67 32.12
CA LYS A 428 -15.38 -18.99 32.48
C LYS A 428 -15.15 -18.04 33.66
N ARG A 429 -16.05 -17.08 33.83
CA ARG A 429 -16.22 -16.31 35.07
C ARG A 429 -17.70 -16.38 35.46
N ASP A 430 -17.99 -16.30 36.75
CA ASP A 430 -19.38 -16.26 37.20
C ASP A 430 -20.08 -15.01 36.68
N GLN A 431 -21.35 -15.17 36.25
CA GLN A 431 -22.09 -14.11 35.57
C GLN A 431 -22.26 -12.85 36.44
N ALA A 432 -22.39 -13.03 37.76
CA ALA A 432 -22.50 -11.93 38.73
C ALA A 432 -21.24 -11.03 38.76
N ASP A 433 -20.08 -11.58 38.37
CA ASP A 433 -18.80 -10.88 38.33
C ASP A 433 -18.37 -10.53 36.89
N CYS A 434 -19.26 -10.71 35.91
CA CYS A 434 -18.99 -10.39 34.52
C CYS A 434 -19.13 -8.88 34.29
N ASP A 435 -17.98 -8.22 34.16
CA ASP A 435 -17.86 -6.80 33.86
C ASP A 435 -17.02 -6.55 32.60
N VAL A 436 -16.93 -5.28 32.21
CA VAL A 436 -16.14 -4.80 31.07
C VAL A 436 -14.66 -5.19 31.13
N MET A 437 -14.11 -5.45 32.33
CA MET A 437 -12.74 -5.90 32.52
C MET A 437 -12.56 -7.39 32.21
N SER A 438 -13.63 -8.18 32.30
CA SER A 438 -13.65 -9.61 32.03
C SER A 438 -14.22 -10.03 30.68
N TRP A 439 -14.74 -9.07 29.91
CA TRP A 439 -15.21 -9.24 28.55
C TRP A 439 -14.12 -9.74 27.61
N ARG A 440 -14.32 -10.97 27.10
CA ARG A 440 -13.39 -11.66 26.21
C ARG A 440 -13.81 -11.44 24.76
N VAL A 441 -12.84 -11.16 23.88
CA VAL A 441 -13.17 -10.75 22.49
C VAL A 441 -12.37 -11.56 21.47
N GLY A 442 -11.05 -11.37 21.41
CA GLY A 442 -10.17 -12.07 20.47
C GLY A 442 -9.80 -13.45 20.99
N ILE A 443 -9.52 -14.38 20.07
CA ILE A 443 -9.08 -15.74 20.37
C ILE A 443 -8.09 -16.17 19.29
N ALA A 444 -7.02 -16.86 19.69
CA ALA A 444 -6.12 -17.55 18.77
C ALA A 444 -5.60 -18.82 19.44
N VAL A 445 -5.37 -19.88 18.66
CA VAL A 445 -4.79 -21.13 19.13
C VAL A 445 -3.39 -21.32 18.57
N PHE A 446 -2.52 -21.96 19.34
CA PHE A 446 -1.15 -22.31 18.97
C PHE A 446 -0.90 -23.79 19.32
N PRO A 447 -1.47 -24.73 18.54
CA PRO A 447 -1.43 -26.15 18.84
C PRO A 447 -0.02 -26.70 19.01
N SER A 448 0.95 -26.28 18.18
CA SER A 448 2.34 -26.75 18.28
C SER A 448 3.05 -26.34 19.57
N ARG A 449 2.54 -25.33 20.29
CA ARG A 449 2.99 -24.93 21.64
C ARG A 449 2.02 -25.36 22.75
N GLY A 450 0.92 -26.00 22.41
CA GLY A 450 -0.12 -26.42 23.35
C GLY A 450 -0.83 -25.26 24.05
N LYS A 451 -0.89 -24.07 23.43
CA LYS A 451 -1.44 -22.85 24.04
C LYS A 451 -2.64 -22.30 23.27
N PHE A 452 -3.51 -21.58 23.97
CA PHE A 452 -4.46 -20.67 23.35
C PHE A 452 -4.42 -19.31 24.05
N TYR A 453 -4.83 -18.27 23.34
CA TYR A 453 -4.72 -16.88 23.74
C TYR A 453 -6.06 -16.18 23.59
N TRP A 454 -6.40 -15.29 24.52
CA TRP A 454 -7.58 -14.45 24.37
C TRP A 454 -7.33 -13.02 24.83
N THR A 455 -8.07 -12.08 24.25
CA THR A 455 -8.07 -10.70 24.72
C THR A 455 -9.13 -10.51 25.80
N GLN A 456 -8.84 -9.65 26.76
CA GLN A 456 -9.85 -8.98 27.58
C GLN A 456 -9.79 -7.49 27.25
N LYS A 457 -10.84 -6.98 26.61
CA LYS A 457 -10.78 -5.65 25.98
C LYS A 457 -10.70 -4.49 26.97
N GLY A 458 -11.31 -4.63 28.15
CA GLY A 458 -11.46 -3.51 29.08
C GLY A 458 -12.42 -2.41 28.57
N PRO A 459 -12.54 -1.29 29.30
CA PRO A 459 -13.30 -0.13 28.86
C PRO A 459 -12.80 0.33 27.50
N SER A 460 -13.72 0.80 26.66
CA SER A 460 -13.35 1.18 25.30
C SER A 460 -12.25 2.25 25.29
N LYS A 461 -11.17 1.97 24.55
CA LYS A 461 -9.97 2.82 24.47
C LYS A 461 -9.36 3.20 25.83
N GLY A 462 -9.64 2.40 26.86
CA GLY A 462 -9.41 2.75 28.26
C GLY A 462 -8.01 2.45 28.79
N GLY A 463 -7.13 1.84 28.00
CA GLY A 463 -5.76 1.52 28.42
C GLY A 463 -5.69 0.43 29.50
N LYS A 464 -6.74 -0.38 29.62
CA LYS A 464 -6.85 -1.47 30.62
C LYS A 464 -7.04 -2.84 29.97
N GLY A 465 -6.86 -2.91 28.66
CA GLY A 465 -6.91 -4.13 27.88
C GLY A 465 -5.75 -5.06 28.20
N ARG A 466 -5.99 -6.36 28.08
CA ARG A 466 -5.04 -7.42 28.43
C ARG A 466 -5.11 -8.57 27.43
N ILE A 467 -4.02 -9.31 27.30
CA ILE A 467 -3.97 -10.58 26.56
C ILE A 467 -3.49 -11.66 27.53
N PHE A 468 -4.22 -12.76 27.54
CA PHE A 468 -3.94 -13.92 28.37
C PHE A 468 -3.63 -15.14 27.52
N CYS A 469 -2.96 -16.13 28.12
CA CYS A 469 -2.83 -17.47 27.57
C CYS A 469 -3.07 -18.55 28.61
N ALA A 470 -3.42 -19.75 28.17
CA ALA A 470 -3.54 -20.95 28.99
C ALA A 470 -3.24 -22.21 28.14
N ASP A 471 -3.09 -23.36 28.80
CA ASP A 471 -2.79 -24.64 28.13
C ASP A 471 -4.03 -25.24 27.46
N ILE A 472 -3.93 -25.74 26.23
CA ILE A 472 -5.02 -26.43 25.55
C ILE A 472 -5.49 -27.67 26.33
N SER A 473 -4.54 -28.39 26.94
CA SER A 473 -4.79 -29.59 27.76
C SER A 473 -5.01 -29.31 29.25
N GLY A 474 -5.13 -28.03 29.64
CA GLY A 474 -5.36 -27.66 31.04
C GLY A 474 -6.79 -27.90 31.52
N PRO A 475 -7.07 -27.66 32.82
CA PRO A 475 -8.42 -27.81 33.39
C PRO A 475 -9.43 -26.85 32.74
N VAL A 476 -10.73 -27.15 32.82
CA VAL A 476 -11.81 -26.31 32.26
C VAL A 476 -12.53 -25.48 33.32
N GLY A 477 -13.18 -24.38 32.91
CA GLY A 477 -14.02 -23.56 33.79
C GLY A 477 -13.26 -22.51 34.63
N ASN A 478 -13.73 -22.26 35.86
CA ASN A 478 -13.23 -21.19 36.74
C ASN A 478 -11.98 -21.60 37.54
N SER A 479 -11.63 -22.89 37.59
CA SER A 479 -10.59 -23.44 38.48
C SER A 479 -9.20 -23.52 37.84
N ARG A 480 -8.92 -22.69 36.83
CA ARG A 480 -7.66 -22.73 36.07
C ARG A 480 -6.54 -21.95 36.77
N SER A 481 -5.48 -22.65 37.15
CA SER A 481 -4.26 -22.05 37.71
C SER A 481 -3.19 -21.74 36.66
N ASP A 482 -3.36 -22.20 35.43
CA ASP A 482 -2.41 -22.07 34.32
C ASP A 482 -2.60 -20.79 33.48
N ILE A 483 -3.62 -19.99 33.81
CA ILE A 483 -3.89 -18.72 33.15
C ILE A 483 -2.77 -17.72 33.45
N THR A 484 -2.14 -17.22 32.38
CA THR A 484 -1.07 -16.22 32.46
C THR A 484 -1.45 -14.97 31.68
N CYS A 485 -1.35 -13.79 32.31
CA CYS A 485 -1.44 -12.51 31.60
C CYS A 485 -0.09 -12.24 30.92
N ILE A 486 -0.07 -12.17 29.59
CA ILE A 486 1.17 -11.99 28.81
C ILE A 486 1.38 -10.54 28.38
N LEU A 487 0.30 -9.75 28.27
CA LEU A 487 0.33 -8.33 27.98
C LEU A 487 -0.80 -7.62 28.75
N ASP A 488 -0.53 -6.41 29.22
CA ASP A 488 -1.48 -5.55 29.91
C ASP A 488 -1.32 -4.08 29.47
N ASN A 489 -2.17 -3.20 30.02
CA ASN A 489 -2.19 -1.76 29.71
C ASN A 489 -2.38 -1.45 28.21
N LEU A 490 -3.06 -2.34 27.49
CA LEU A 490 -3.41 -2.16 26.09
C LEU A 490 -4.64 -1.24 25.96
N PRO A 491 -4.76 -0.40 24.93
CA PRO A 491 -5.91 0.48 24.75
C PRO A 491 -7.26 -0.25 24.79
N GLU A 492 -7.47 -1.18 23.84
CA GLU A 492 -8.62 -2.06 23.68
C GLU A 492 -8.28 -3.17 22.64
N PRO A 493 -7.63 -4.27 23.04
CA PRO A 493 -7.22 -5.34 22.13
C PRO A 493 -8.43 -6.14 21.64
N ILE A 494 -8.60 -6.26 20.32
CA ILE A 494 -9.79 -6.83 19.69
C ILE A 494 -9.50 -8.22 19.13
N ASP A 495 -8.72 -8.31 18.05
CA ASP A 495 -8.50 -9.55 17.30
C ASP A 495 -7.09 -10.09 17.55
N LEU A 496 -6.93 -11.42 17.52
CA LEU A 496 -5.66 -12.12 17.65
C LEU A 496 -5.39 -13.04 16.46
N HIS A 497 -4.13 -13.08 16.02
CA HIS A 497 -3.66 -14.06 15.05
C HIS A 497 -2.28 -14.58 15.44
N ILE A 498 -2.08 -15.90 15.38
CA ILE A 498 -0.79 -16.55 15.67
C ILE A 498 -0.09 -16.90 14.36
N ASP A 499 1.17 -16.48 14.24
CA ASP A 499 2.11 -16.99 13.25
C ASP A 499 2.94 -18.11 13.88
N GLU A 500 2.48 -19.34 13.73
CA GLU A 500 3.15 -20.50 14.32
C GLU A 500 4.57 -20.69 13.77
N LYS A 501 4.80 -20.33 12.50
CA LYS A 501 6.09 -20.53 11.83
C LYS A 501 7.18 -19.64 12.40
N ASN A 502 6.82 -18.43 12.82
CA ASN A 502 7.76 -17.43 13.32
C ASN A 502 7.63 -17.16 14.83
N ASP A 503 6.84 -17.98 15.55
CA ASP A 503 6.53 -17.80 16.97
C ASP A 503 6.10 -16.35 17.30
N LYS A 504 5.14 -15.80 16.53
CA LYS A 504 4.66 -14.42 16.73
C LYS A 504 3.16 -14.37 17.00
N LEU A 505 2.77 -13.46 17.88
CA LEU A 505 1.37 -13.07 18.11
C LEU A 505 1.14 -11.68 17.53
N TYR A 506 0.06 -11.53 16.76
CA TYR A 506 -0.41 -10.28 16.19
C TYR A 506 -1.78 -9.92 16.80
N TRP A 507 -2.06 -8.62 16.95
CA TRP A 507 -3.39 -8.16 17.35
C TRP A 507 -3.74 -6.78 16.81
N THR A 508 -5.03 -6.55 16.67
CA THR A 508 -5.61 -5.22 16.43
C THR A 508 -5.99 -4.58 17.77
N ASP A 509 -5.83 -3.27 17.82
CA ASP A 509 -6.08 -2.49 19.04
C ASP A 509 -6.82 -1.20 18.69
N ARG A 510 -7.82 -0.83 19.50
CA ARG A 510 -8.57 0.41 19.35
C ARG A 510 -8.17 1.41 20.42
N GLY A 511 -7.37 2.39 20.04
CA GLY A 511 -6.90 3.45 20.93
C GLY A 511 -7.22 4.86 20.42
N GLU A 512 -7.13 5.83 21.33
CA GLU A 512 -7.06 7.25 21.01
C GLU A 512 -5.60 7.72 20.96
N ILE A 513 -5.34 8.88 20.37
CA ILE A 513 -4.00 9.53 20.41
C ILE A 513 -3.55 9.65 21.88
N PRO A 514 -2.32 9.23 22.26
CA PRO A 514 -1.17 8.90 21.40
C PRO A 514 -1.03 7.42 21.01
N HIS A 515 -1.93 6.53 21.42
CA HIS A 515 -1.88 5.09 21.13
C HIS A 515 -2.54 4.73 19.78
N ASP A 516 -3.59 5.45 19.40
CA ASP A 516 -4.33 5.34 18.12
C ASP A 516 -4.85 3.91 17.84
N ASN A 517 -5.62 3.73 16.78
CA ASN A 517 -5.97 2.40 16.30
C ASN A 517 -4.76 1.78 15.62
N SER A 518 -4.39 0.55 15.98
CA SER A 518 -3.10 -0.02 15.61
C SER A 518 -3.15 -1.52 15.30
N LEU A 519 -2.18 -1.94 14.49
CA LEU A 519 -1.78 -3.32 14.29
C LEU A 519 -0.46 -3.53 15.03
N ASN A 520 -0.41 -4.58 15.83
CA ASN A 520 0.70 -4.81 16.74
C ASN A 520 1.20 -6.25 16.62
N SER A 521 2.44 -6.48 17.05
CA SER A 521 3.02 -7.82 17.13
C SER A 521 3.96 -7.98 18.32
N ILE A 522 4.17 -9.23 18.75
CA ILE A 522 5.17 -9.59 19.73
C ILE A 522 5.71 -11.00 19.45
N SER A 523 6.99 -11.23 19.72
CA SER A 523 7.58 -12.57 19.68
C SER A 523 7.21 -13.37 20.93
N LEU A 524 6.97 -14.66 20.73
CA LEU A 524 6.71 -15.65 21.77
C LEU A 524 7.95 -16.54 21.95
N ASN A 525 8.18 -17.00 23.18
CA ASN A 525 9.22 -17.97 23.48
C ASN A 525 8.74 -19.42 23.30
N ALA A 526 9.62 -20.39 23.53
CA ALA A 526 9.28 -21.81 23.40
C ALA A 526 8.15 -22.30 24.33
N ALA A 527 7.84 -21.55 25.40
CA ALA A 527 6.72 -21.82 26.30
C ALA A 527 5.43 -21.09 25.88
N GLY A 528 5.43 -20.40 24.73
CA GLY A 528 4.31 -19.61 24.25
C GLY A 528 4.07 -18.30 25.01
N LEU A 529 5.05 -17.81 25.77
CA LEU A 529 4.94 -16.56 26.53
C LEU A 529 5.64 -15.42 25.80
N ALA A 530 5.15 -14.19 25.97
CA ALA A 530 5.76 -12.98 25.41
C ALA A 530 7.25 -12.85 25.81
N VAL A 531 8.12 -12.66 24.81
CA VAL A 531 9.55 -12.40 25.03
C VAL A 531 9.70 -11.06 25.75
N LYS A 532 10.47 -11.06 26.84
CA LYS A 532 10.71 -9.88 27.67
C LYS A 532 12.06 -9.26 27.34
N ASP A 533 12.12 -7.93 27.31
CA ASP A 533 13.38 -7.20 27.44
C ASP A 533 13.88 -7.37 28.88
N SER A 534 15.17 -7.62 29.05
CA SER A 534 15.80 -8.00 30.33
C SER A 534 15.63 -6.96 31.44
N THR A 535 15.17 -5.75 31.12
CA THR A 535 14.97 -4.66 32.09
C THR A 535 13.57 -4.04 32.12
N LEU A 536 12.72 -4.23 31.10
CA LEU A 536 11.48 -3.45 30.92
C LEU A 536 10.22 -4.28 30.66
N GLY A 537 10.29 -5.62 30.76
CA GLY A 537 9.14 -6.49 30.49
C GLY A 537 8.89 -6.69 28.98
N PRO A 538 7.75 -7.27 28.59
CA PRO A 538 7.43 -7.50 27.18
C PRO A 538 7.19 -6.16 26.46
N ARG A 539 7.88 -5.96 25.33
CA ARG A 539 7.76 -4.72 24.54
C ARG A 539 7.11 -5.00 23.19
N PRO A 540 5.79 -4.80 23.06
CA PRO A 540 5.09 -5.02 21.80
C PRO A 540 5.54 -4.03 20.71
N GLN A 541 5.65 -4.50 19.47
CA GLN A 541 5.95 -3.67 18.31
C GLN A 541 4.66 -3.19 17.65
N ILE A 542 4.53 -1.88 17.49
CA ILE A 542 3.44 -1.28 16.71
C ILE A 542 3.87 -1.26 15.25
N LEU A 543 3.20 -2.05 14.42
CA LEU A 543 3.54 -2.23 13.00
C LEU A 543 3.00 -1.08 12.15
N CYS A 544 1.75 -0.70 12.36
CA CYS A 544 1.15 0.48 11.76
C CYS A 544 -0.04 0.99 12.57
N ARG A 545 -0.48 2.21 12.26
CA ARG A 545 -1.54 2.95 12.97
C ARG A 545 -2.55 3.55 12.00
N ARG A 546 -3.53 4.32 12.50
CA ARG A 546 -4.51 5.08 11.72
C ARG A 546 -5.50 4.17 10.98
N PHE A 547 -6.05 3.20 11.69
CA PHE A 547 -7.26 2.48 11.26
C PHE A 547 -8.51 3.21 11.79
N LYS A 548 -9.68 2.94 11.21
CA LYS A 548 -10.97 3.52 11.63
C LYS A 548 -11.77 2.49 12.44
N GLU A 549 -11.37 2.26 13.68
CA GLU A 549 -11.89 1.21 14.58
C GLU A 549 -11.52 -0.20 14.08
N ALA A 550 -10.24 -0.55 14.17
CA ALA A 550 -9.72 -1.84 13.70
C ALA A 550 -10.43 -3.03 14.37
N ILE A 551 -10.77 -4.04 13.57
CA ILE A 551 -11.40 -5.28 14.03
C ILE A 551 -10.60 -6.47 13.54
N GLY A 552 -10.92 -6.97 12.35
CA GLY A 552 -10.46 -8.25 11.86
C GLY A 552 -8.99 -8.25 11.49
N LEU A 553 -8.33 -9.39 11.68
CA LEU A 553 -6.93 -9.60 11.38
C LEU A 553 -6.71 -10.97 10.72
N ALA A 554 -6.02 -11.00 9.59
CA ALA A 554 -5.59 -12.26 8.98
C ALA A 554 -4.17 -12.16 8.41
N LEU A 555 -3.34 -13.17 8.70
CA LEU A 555 -1.97 -13.25 8.21
C LEU A 555 -1.90 -14.02 6.88
N ASP A 556 -1.25 -13.42 5.91
CA ASP A 556 -0.77 -14.08 4.69
C ASP A 556 0.68 -14.51 4.89
N SER A 557 0.85 -15.70 5.48
CA SER A 557 2.16 -16.26 5.77
C SER A 557 2.94 -16.67 4.51
N GLU A 558 2.27 -16.82 3.36
CA GLU A 558 2.90 -17.13 2.08
C GLU A 558 3.55 -15.89 1.46
N ASN A 559 2.84 -14.76 1.49
CA ASN A 559 3.30 -13.52 0.84
C ASN A 559 3.87 -12.48 1.81
N GLY A 560 3.82 -12.72 3.11
CA GLY A 560 4.33 -11.79 4.13
C GLY A 560 3.47 -10.54 4.33
N GLY A 561 2.15 -10.68 4.12
CA GLY A 561 1.16 -9.62 4.30
C GLY A 561 0.30 -9.83 5.55
N VAL A 562 -0.18 -8.74 6.15
CA VAL A 562 -1.16 -8.76 7.24
C VAL A 562 -2.37 -7.96 6.82
N PHE A 563 -3.51 -8.63 6.67
CA PHE A 563 -4.77 -7.99 6.33
C PHE A 563 -5.51 -7.53 7.58
N VAL A 564 -6.05 -6.31 7.54
CA VAL A 564 -6.82 -5.72 8.64
C VAL A 564 -8.10 -5.11 8.09
N THR A 565 -9.21 -5.33 8.75
CA THR A 565 -10.50 -4.68 8.46
C THR A 565 -10.88 -3.69 9.55
N ASP A 566 -11.74 -2.74 9.19
CA ASP A 566 -12.29 -1.80 10.17
C ASP A 566 -13.75 -1.39 9.89
N LEU A 567 -14.36 -0.75 10.90
CA LEU A 567 -15.75 -0.28 10.80
C LEU A 567 -15.93 0.90 9.85
N GLY A 568 -14.84 1.52 9.41
CA GLY A 568 -14.87 2.59 8.40
C GLY A 568 -15.10 2.07 6.97
N GLY A 569 -15.19 0.76 6.78
CA GLY A 569 -15.39 0.15 5.47
C GLY A 569 -14.10 -0.08 4.70
N PHE A 570 -12.96 -0.19 5.40
CA PHE A 570 -11.65 -0.42 4.79
C PHE A 570 -11.16 -1.84 5.01
N VAL A 571 -10.47 -2.37 4.00
CA VAL A 571 -9.57 -3.52 4.09
C VAL A 571 -8.18 -3.02 3.77
N TYR A 572 -7.24 -3.22 4.69
CA TYR A 572 -5.84 -2.85 4.55
C TYR A 572 -4.98 -4.09 4.38
N CYS A 573 -3.84 -3.92 3.72
CA CYS A 573 -2.73 -4.87 3.75
C CYS A 573 -1.48 -4.15 4.28
N TYR A 574 -0.89 -4.68 5.35
CA TYR A 574 0.42 -4.29 5.85
C TYR A 574 1.45 -5.30 5.35
N ASP A 575 2.38 -4.85 4.51
CA ASP A 575 3.48 -5.66 4.01
C ASP A 575 4.61 -5.69 5.06
N ILE A 576 4.92 -6.88 5.58
CA ILE A 576 5.86 -7.05 6.69
C ILE A 576 7.29 -6.69 6.26
N ALA A 577 7.66 -6.95 5.00
CA ALA A 577 9.02 -6.77 4.51
C ALA A 577 9.38 -5.30 4.27
N SER A 578 8.46 -4.55 3.66
CA SER A 578 8.60 -3.12 3.36
C SER A 578 8.16 -2.23 4.51
N GLY A 579 7.35 -2.75 5.44
CA GLY A 579 6.73 -1.99 6.52
C GLY A 579 5.65 -1.02 6.05
N GLN A 580 5.15 -1.17 4.82
CA GLN A 580 4.13 -0.29 4.24
C GLN A 580 2.72 -0.81 4.45
N LYS A 581 1.80 0.12 4.76
CA LYS A 581 0.36 -0.13 4.83
C LYS A 581 -0.32 0.41 3.58
N HIS A 582 -1.12 -0.42 2.93
CA HIS A 582 -1.92 -0.06 1.75
C HIS A 582 -3.40 -0.30 2.02
N VAL A 583 -4.27 0.54 1.45
CA VAL A 583 -5.69 0.23 1.34
C VAL A 583 -5.85 -0.68 0.13
N VAL A 584 -6.42 -1.86 0.33
CA VAL A 584 -6.66 -2.83 -0.75
C VAL A 584 -8.12 -2.88 -1.18
N TYR A 585 -9.03 -2.48 -0.30
CA TYR A 585 -10.43 -2.26 -0.63
C TYR A 585 -11.03 -1.19 0.31
N GLU A 586 -11.94 -0.37 -0.20
CA GLU A 586 -12.69 0.60 0.58
C GLU A 586 -14.11 0.76 0.01
N ASN A 587 -15.10 0.89 0.89
CA ASN A 587 -16.46 1.22 0.51
C ASN A 587 -17.18 1.92 1.67
N GLU A 588 -17.60 3.16 1.45
CA GLU A 588 -18.19 4.02 2.49
C GLU A 588 -19.58 3.53 2.97
N HIS A 589 -20.22 2.62 2.24
CA HIS A 589 -21.51 2.01 2.60
C HIS A 589 -21.37 0.67 3.31
N ARG A 590 -20.16 0.29 3.71
CA ARG A 590 -19.87 -1.00 4.37
C ARG A 590 -19.16 -0.79 5.71
N ALA A 591 -19.34 -1.73 6.63
CA ALA A 591 -18.64 -1.73 7.91
C ALA A 591 -18.08 -3.13 8.17
N PHE A 592 -16.76 -3.28 8.13
CA PHE A 592 -16.13 -4.59 8.09
C PHE A 592 -15.74 -5.13 9.47
N THR A 593 -15.94 -6.43 9.67
CA THR A 593 -15.49 -7.20 10.85
C THR A 593 -14.56 -8.35 10.43
N GLY A 594 -14.92 -9.61 10.67
CA GLY A 594 -14.04 -10.76 10.45
C GLY A 594 -13.45 -10.81 9.05
N ILE A 595 -12.20 -11.29 8.98
CA ILE A 595 -11.45 -11.48 7.74
C ILE A 595 -10.65 -12.78 7.81
N VAL A 596 -10.57 -13.50 6.69
CA VAL A 596 -9.77 -14.73 6.56
C VAL A 596 -9.37 -14.93 5.10
N LEU A 597 -8.22 -15.59 4.88
CA LEU A 597 -7.72 -15.97 3.56
C LEU A 597 -8.22 -17.39 3.18
N VAL A 598 -8.68 -17.57 1.95
CA VAL A 598 -9.19 -18.86 1.42
C VAL A 598 -8.34 -19.42 0.29
#